data_AF-A0A0S7ZYI9-F1
#
_entry.id   AF-A0A0S7ZYI9-F1
#
_cell.length_a   1.000
_cell.length_b   1.000
_cell.length_c   1.000
_cell.angle_alpha   90.00
_cell.angle_beta   90.00
_cell.angle_gamma   90.00
#
_symmetry.space_group_name_H-M   'P 1'
#
loop_
_entity.id
_entity.type
_entity.pdbx_description
1 polymer ?
#
loop_
_entity_poly.entity_id
_entity_poly.type
_entity_poly.pdbx_seq_one_letter_code
_entity_poly.pdbx_strand_id
1 'polypeptide(L)'
;MINTSRLWAATLLLAVFAAGAVFGGVASRVWGIGDPAPEGRRHDRTESTRRPNYAERLEIELSLTMDQRAEVDSILQRQQSEMQVLWSEMRPRFDALREGVREQIMQILYDDQQAKYRELMARTDRRGDRDRGTTNYR
;
A
#
# COMPACT_ATOMS: atom_id res chain seq x y z
N MET A 1 -25.05 35.90 6.01
CA MET A 1 -23.76 36.41 5.51
C MET A 1 -22.77 35.27 5.56
N ILE A 2 -22.45 34.66 4.41
CA ILE A 2 -21.58 33.48 4.36
C ILE A 2 -20.13 33.97 4.46
N ASN A 3 -19.44 33.63 5.56
CA ASN A 3 -18.05 34.01 5.78
C ASN A 3 -17.16 33.39 4.69
N THR A 4 -16.61 34.25 3.83
CA THR A 4 -15.71 33.90 2.74
C THR A 4 -14.49 33.10 3.24
N SER A 5 -14.01 33.33 4.46
CA SER A 5 -12.91 32.58 5.07
C SER A 5 -13.16 31.08 5.27
N ARG A 6 -14.42 30.67 5.54
CA ARG A 6 -14.79 29.25 5.64
C ARG A 6 -14.90 28.59 4.27
N LEU A 7 -15.28 29.36 3.25
CA LEU A 7 -15.33 28.91 1.85
C LEU A 7 -13.92 28.63 1.31
N TRP A 8 -12.94 29.50 1.57
CA TRP A 8 -11.55 29.27 1.13
C TRP A 8 -10.90 28.06 1.80
N ALA A 9 -11.15 27.84 3.10
CA ALA A 9 -10.68 26.66 3.81
C ALA A 9 -11.34 25.37 3.28
N ALA A 10 -12.64 25.41 2.98
CA ALA A 10 -13.36 24.29 2.36
C ALA A 10 -12.84 23.99 0.95
N THR A 11 -12.54 25.03 0.15
CA THR A 11 -11.96 24.86 -1.19
C THR A 11 -10.55 24.26 -1.14
N LEU A 12 -9.70 24.69 -0.20
CA LEU A 12 -8.37 24.11 -0.02
C LEU A 12 -8.43 22.65 0.43
N LEU A 13 -9.33 22.31 1.36
CA LEU A 13 -9.54 20.92 1.78
C LEU A 13 -10.07 20.05 0.63
N LEU A 14 -11.00 20.58 -0.17
CA LEU A 14 -11.55 19.87 -1.33
C LEU A 14 -10.50 19.70 -2.45
N ALA A 15 -9.59 20.66 -2.62
CA ALA A 15 -8.46 20.55 -3.53
C ALA A 15 -7.43 19.51 -3.08
N VAL A 16 -7.08 19.48 -1.78
CA VAL A 16 -6.17 18.46 -1.22
C VAL A 16 -6.81 17.06 -1.30
N PHE A 17 -8.11 16.95 -1.00
CA PHE A 17 -8.84 15.69 -1.10
C PHE A 17 -9.00 15.22 -2.55
N ALA A 18 -9.28 16.12 -3.49
CA ALA A 18 -9.33 15.80 -4.91
C ALA A 18 -7.95 15.39 -5.46
N ALA A 19 -6.89 16.05 -5.03
CA ALA A 19 -5.51 15.65 -5.35
C ALA A 19 -5.18 14.25 -4.78
N GLY A 20 -5.65 13.93 -3.57
CA GLY A 20 -5.55 12.59 -2.98
C GLY A 20 -6.41 11.53 -3.69
N ALA A 21 -7.61 11.88 -4.13
CA ALA A 21 -8.55 10.98 -4.82
C ALA A 21 -8.12 10.67 -6.26
N VAL A 22 -7.45 11.60 -6.95
CA VAL A 22 -6.80 11.34 -8.25
C VAL A 22 -5.63 10.36 -8.07
N PHE A 23 -4.88 10.46 -6.97
CA PHE A 23 -3.87 9.45 -6.60
C PHE A 23 -4.47 8.08 -6.25
N GLY A 24 -5.68 8.05 -5.66
CA GLY A 24 -6.39 6.80 -5.33
C GLY A 24 -7.20 6.18 -6.47
N GLY A 25 -7.57 6.94 -7.51
CA GLY A 25 -8.42 6.50 -8.61
C GLY A 25 -7.66 5.96 -9.84
N VAL A 26 -6.46 6.46 -10.11
CA VAL A 26 -5.59 5.93 -11.20
C VAL A 26 -4.97 4.57 -10.83
N ALA A 27 -4.97 4.27 -9.53
CA ALA A 27 -4.73 2.96 -8.95
C ALA A 27 -5.42 1.82 -9.73
N SER A 28 -6.72 1.94 -10.01
CA SER A 28 -7.51 0.80 -10.52
C SER A 28 -7.38 0.56 -12.02
N ARG A 29 -6.82 1.51 -12.79
CA ARG A 29 -6.57 1.32 -14.23
C ARG A 29 -5.11 1.05 -14.58
N VAL A 30 -4.16 1.40 -13.71
CA VAL A 30 -2.73 1.08 -13.90
C VAL A 30 -2.30 -0.17 -13.13
N TRP A 31 -3.02 -0.56 -12.06
CA TRP A 31 -2.94 -1.90 -11.50
C TRP A 31 -3.91 -2.81 -12.24
N GLY A 32 -3.42 -3.52 -13.25
CA GLY A 32 -4.17 -4.50 -14.04
C GLY A 32 -4.91 -5.53 -13.18
N ILE A 33 -6.15 -5.20 -12.82
CA ILE A 33 -7.13 -6.11 -12.27
C ILE A 33 -8.10 -6.41 -13.41
N GLY A 34 -7.89 -7.55 -14.08
CA GLY A 34 -8.82 -8.13 -15.04
C GLY A 34 -8.26 -8.22 -16.46
N ASP A 35 -7.58 -9.32 -16.78
CA ASP A 35 -8.22 -10.40 -17.54
C ASP A 35 -7.37 -11.69 -17.52
N PRO A 36 -7.99 -12.88 -17.57
CA PRO A 36 -7.29 -14.16 -17.50
C PRO A 36 -6.68 -14.51 -18.86
N ALA A 37 -5.35 -14.49 -18.96
CA ALA A 37 -4.66 -14.96 -20.16
C ALA A 37 -4.63 -16.50 -20.20
N PRO A 38 -4.93 -17.14 -21.34
CA PRO A 38 -4.97 -18.60 -21.47
C PRO A 38 -3.57 -19.19 -21.53
N GLU A 39 -3.48 -20.44 -21.08
CA GLU A 39 -2.27 -21.25 -20.98
C GLU A 39 -1.47 -21.30 -22.28
N GLY A 40 -0.14 -21.24 -22.13
CA GLY A 40 0.78 -21.76 -23.15
C GLY A 40 1.70 -20.71 -23.78
N ARG A 41 2.77 -20.34 -23.07
CA ARG A 41 4.12 -20.30 -23.64
C ARG A 41 5.17 -20.04 -22.55
N ARG A 42 6.16 -20.92 -22.52
CA ARG A 42 7.43 -20.71 -21.81
C ARG A 42 8.10 -19.49 -22.43
N HIS A 43 8.25 -18.41 -21.67
CA HIS A 43 9.13 -17.30 -22.01
C HIS A 43 9.97 -16.94 -20.79
N ASP A 44 11.20 -16.56 -21.11
CA ASP A 44 12.33 -16.36 -20.23
C ASP A 44 12.02 -15.50 -19.02
N ARG A 45 12.42 -16.03 -17.87
CA ARG A 45 12.35 -15.41 -16.57
C ARG A 45 13.53 -14.44 -16.42
N THR A 46 13.55 -13.31 -17.11
CA THR A 46 14.46 -12.19 -16.78
C THR A 46 13.91 -10.86 -17.29
N GLU A 47 13.00 -10.28 -16.51
CA GLU A 47 12.78 -8.85 -16.31
C GLU A 47 11.41 -8.73 -15.62
N SER A 48 11.39 -9.07 -14.33
CA SER A 48 10.36 -8.48 -13.49
C SER A 48 10.65 -6.99 -13.54
N THR A 49 9.83 -6.23 -14.27
CA THR A 49 9.87 -4.77 -14.28
C THR A 49 9.69 -4.31 -12.84
N ARG A 50 10.81 -4.16 -12.13
CA ARG A 50 10.82 -3.71 -10.73
C ARG A 50 10.18 -2.34 -10.78
N ARG A 51 9.07 -2.17 -10.06
CA ARG A 51 8.46 -0.86 -9.95
C ARG A 51 9.52 0.10 -9.41
N PRO A 52 9.73 1.26 -10.05
CA PRO A 52 10.75 2.19 -9.61
C PRO A 52 10.48 2.57 -8.17
N ASN A 53 11.53 2.57 -7.34
CA ASN A 53 11.37 3.01 -5.96
C ASN A 53 11.00 4.51 -5.94
N TYR A 54 10.51 5.02 -4.82
CA TYR A 54 10.01 6.41 -4.78
C TYR A 54 11.07 7.43 -5.22
N ALA A 55 12.32 7.15 -4.91
CA ALA A 55 13.45 8.03 -5.16
C ALA A 55 13.88 8.00 -6.64
N GLU A 56 13.82 6.84 -7.29
CA GLU A 56 13.97 6.64 -8.74
C GLU A 56 12.82 7.31 -9.52
N ARG A 57 11.60 7.31 -8.97
CA ARG A 57 10.51 8.09 -9.56
C ARG A 57 10.78 9.58 -9.52
N LEU A 58 11.29 10.11 -8.39
CA LEU A 58 11.65 11.52 -8.28
C LEU A 58 12.80 11.88 -9.22
N GLU A 59 13.78 10.98 -9.39
CA GLU A 59 14.86 11.14 -10.35
C GLU A 59 14.34 11.35 -11.77
N ILE A 60 13.45 10.47 -12.24
CA ILE A 60 12.87 10.53 -13.58
C ILE A 60 11.97 11.75 -13.74
N GLU A 61 11.07 12.00 -12.79
CA GLU A 61 10.06 13.06 -12.89
C GLU A 61 10.66 14.47 -12.71
N LEU A 62 11.75 14.59 -11.95
CA LEU A 62 12.37 15.89 -11.63
C LEU A 62 13.75 16.09 -12.27
N SER A 63 14.26 15.08 -12.99
CA SER A 63 15.61 15.09 -13.59
C SER A 63 16.69 15.43 -12.56
N LEU A 64 16.68 14.73 -11.42
CA LEU A 64 17.63 14.98 -10.33
C LEU A 64 19.07 14.74 -10.78
N THR A 65 19.99 15.59 -10.33
CA THR A 65 21.44 15.31 -10.46
C THR A 65 21.85 14.15 -9.56
N MET A 66 23.02 13.56 -9.80
CA MET A 66 23.53 12.45 -8.95
C MET A 66 23.63 12.86 -7.48
N ASP A 67 24.08 14.09 -7.20
CA ASP A 67 24.20 14.60 -5.83
C ASP A 67 22.82 14.77 -5.17
N GLN A 68 21.84 15.32 -5.91
CA GLN A 68 20.47 15.46 -5.42
C GLN A 68 19.82 14.09 -5.17
N ARG A 69 20.10 13.11 -6.02
CA ARG A 69 19.63 11.73 -5.86
C ARG A 69 20.15 11.09 -4.58
N ALA A 70 21.43 11.26 -4.30
CA ALA A 70 22.08 10.74 -3.09
C ALA A 70 21.49 11.36 -1.82
N GLU A 71 21.24 12.68 -1.83
CA GLU A 71 20.60 13.37 -0.71
C GLU A 71 19.16 12.87 -0.47
N VAL A 72 18.38 12.69 -1.54
CA VAL A 72 17.01 12.12 -1.43
C VAL A 72 17.05 10.71 -0.84
N ASP A 73 17.97 9.85 -1.28
CA ASP A 73 18.12 8.51 -0.70
C ASP A 73 18.48 8.57 0.79
N SER A 74 19.40 9.45 1.19
CA SER A 74 19.77 9.66 2.59
C SER A 74 18.58 10.11 3.45
N ILE A 75 17.75 11.03 2.95
CA ILE A 75 16.53 11.47 3.63
C ILE A 75 15.56 10.31 3.82
N LEU A 76 15.28 9.56 2.75
CA LEU A 76 14.31 8.46 2.78
C LEU A 76 14.77 7.31 3.67
N GLN A 77 16.07 6.99 3.69
CA GLN A 77 16.62 5.95 4.57
C GLN A 77 16.46 6.30 6.05
N ARG A 78 16.76 7.55 6.44
CA ARG A 78 16.56 8.00 7.83
C ARG A 78 15.09 7.89 8.22
N GLN A 79 14.19 8.37 7.37
CA GLN A 79 12.74 8.31 7.63
C GLN A 79 12.20 6.88 7.64
N GLN A 80 12.78 5.97 6.87
CA GLN A 80 12.40 4.56 6.89
C GLN A 80 12.61 3.94 8.27
N SER A 81 13.73 4.23 8.94
CA SER A 81 13.98 3.71 10.30
C SER A 81 12.99 4.25 11.32
N GLU A 82 12.69 5.54 11.30
CA GLU A 82 11.71 6.17 12.20
C GLU A 82 10.31 5.60 11.98
N MET A 83 9.90 5.44 10.71
CA MET A 83 8.63 4.82 10.35
C MET A 83 8.55 3.36 10.79
N GLN A 84 9.65 2.61 10.72
CA GLN A 84 9.68 1.21 11.16
C GLN A 84 9.44 1.08 12.67
N VAL A 85 10.05 1.97 13.47
CA VAL A 85 9.82 2.03 14.92
C VAL A 85 8.36 2.32 15.20
N LEU A 86 7.81 3.38 14.60
CA LEU A 86 6.40 3.75 14.77
C LEU A 86 5.45 2.61 14.36
N TRP A 87 5.74 1.94 13.25
CA TRP A 87 4.96 0.79 12.80
C TRP A 87 5.02 -0.37 13.81
N SER A 88 6.20 -0.67 14.36
CA SER A 88 6.37 -1.74 15.34
C SER A 88 5.55 -1.53 16.61
N GLU A 89 5.40 -0.27 17.04
CA GLU A 89 4.61 0.12 18.21
C GLU A 89 3.10 0.06 17.95
N MET A 90 2.66 0.47 16.76
CA MET A 90 1.24 0.49 16.41
C MET A 90 0.71 -0.88 15.96
N ARG A 91 1.58 -1.72 15.38
CA ARG A 91 1.20 -3.00 14.80
C ARG A 91 0.36 -3.89 15.72
N PRO A 92 0.70 -4.08 17.02
CA PRO A 92 -0.11 -4.91 17.91
C PRO A 92 -1.55 -4.43 18.04
N ARG A 93 -1.78 -3.11 18.00
CA ARG A 93 -3.13 -2.53 18.08
C ARG A 93 -3.93 -2.81 16.80
N PHE A 94 -3.29 -2.71 15.64
CA PHE A 94 -3.92 -3.06 14.37
C PHE A 94 -4.23 -4.56 14.29
N ASP A 95 -3.31 -5.41 14.71
CA ASP A 95 -3.49 -6.86 14.72
C ASP A 95 -4.67 -7.23 15.66
N ALA A 96 -4.74 -6.63 16.85
CA ALA A 96 -5.86 -6.84 17.77
C ALA A 96 -7.22 -6.38 17.18
N LEU A 97 -7.27 -5.22 16.53
CA LEU A 97 -8.49 -4.72 15.88
C LEU A 97 -8.95 -5.66 14.77
N ARG A 98 -8.00 -6.11 13.92
CA ARG A 98 -8.27 -7.04 12.83
C ARG A 98 -8.85 -8.36 13.36
N GLU A 99 -8.31 -8.86 14.46
CA GLU A 99 -8.74 -10.11 15.06
C GLU A 99 -10.14 -9.97 15.67
N GLY A 100 -10.41 -8.85 16.35
CA GLY A 100 -11.76 -8.55 16.86
C GLY A 100 -12.81 -8.44 15.75
N VAL A 101 -12.45 -7.90 14.58
CA VAL A 101 -13.35 -7.88 13.41
C VAL A 101 -13.58 -9.30 12.86
N ARG A 102 -12.54 -10.13 12.80
CA ARG A 102 -12.64 -11.53 12.35
C ARG A 102 -13.57 -12.34 13.25
N GLU A 103 -13.47 -12.17 14.56
CA GLU A 103 -14.35 -12.84 15.52
C GLU A 103 -15.81 -12.42 15.36
N GLN A 104 -16.08 -11.12 15.19
CA GLN A 104 -17.43 -10.62 14.94
C GLN A 104 -18.02 -11.19 13.64
N ILE A 105 -17.23 -11.26 12.57
CA ILE A 105 -17.68 -11.88 11.32
C ILE A 105 -18.00 -13.35 11.54
N MET A 106 -17.12 -14.09 12.23
CA MET A 106 -17.31 -15.51 12.53
C MET A 106 -18.63 -15.82 13.26
N GLN A 107 -19.07 -14.93 14.17
CA GLN A 107 -20.31 -15.10 14.92
C GLN A 107 -21.58 -14.99 14.06
N ILE A 108 -21.50 -14.37 12.88
CA ILE A 108 -22.64 -14.16 11.98
C ILE A 108 -22.75 -15.29 10.93
N LEU A 109 -21.65 -16.04 10.72
CA LEU A 109 -21.57 -17.06 9.68
C LEU A 109 -22.12 -18.42 10.14
N TYR A 110 -22.83 -19.10 9.23
CA TYR A 110 -23.18 -20.51 9.40
C TYR A 110 -21.94 -21.41 9.39
N ASP A 111 -22.04 -22.61 9.96
CA ASP A 111 -20.90 -23.51 10.16
C ASP A 111 -20.13 -23.84 8.86
N ASP A 112 -20.86 -24.02 7.76
CA ASP A 112 -20.30 -24.28 6.43
C ASP A 112 -19.53 -23.07 5.88
N GLN A 113 -20.01 -21.85 6.16
CA GLN A 113 -19.36 -20.60 5.77
C GLN A 113 -18.12 -20.30 6.61
N GLN A 114 -18.14 -20.64 7.90
CA GLN A 114 -16.99 -20.46 8.81
C GLN A 114 -15.75 -21.23 8.33
N ALA A 115 -15.92 -22.45 7.82
CA ALA A 115 -14.82 -23.25 7.29
C ALA A 115 -14.13 -22.55 6.10
N LYS A 116 -14.94 -22.02 5.17
CA LYS A 116 -14.45 -21.26 4.02
C LYS A 116 -13.80 -19.94 4.43
N TYR A 117 -14.35 -19.26 5.43
CA TYR A 117 -13.79 -18.01 5.96
C TYR A 117 -12.41 -18.22 6.58
N ARG A 118 -12.23 -19.26 7.41
CA ARG A 118 -10.92 -19.62 7.98
C ARG A 118 -9.87 -19.90 6.90
N GLU A 119 -10.25 -20.61 5.85
CA GLU A 119 -9.35 -20.88 4.71
C GLU A 119 -8.95 -19.59 3.97
N LEU A 120 -9.91 -18.66 3.78
CA LEU A 120 -9.65 -17.35 3.17
C LEU A 120 -8.65 -16.53 4.02
N MET A 121 -8.85 -16.49 5.34
CA MET A 121 -7.94 -15.77 6.24
C MET A 121 -6.53 -16.36 6.22
N ALA A 122 -6.41 -17.69 6.28
CA ALA A 122 -5.11 -18.37 6.24
C ALA A 122 -4.34 -18.09 4.93
N ARG A 123 -5.03 -17.99 3.78
CA ARG A 123 -4.40 -17.60 2.51
C ARG A 123 -3.85 -16.18 2.54
N THR A 124 -4.59 -15.25 3.12
CA THR A 124 -4.21 -13.84 3.23
C THR A 124 -3.03 -13.65 4.19
N ASP A 125 -3.03 -14.36 5.32
CA ASP A 125 -1.96 -14.25 6.31
C ASP A 125 -0.64 -14.82 5.77
N ARG A 126 -0.68 -15.94 5.04
CA ARG A 126 0.49 -16.48 4.32
C ARG A 126 1.02 -15.58 3.21
N ARG A 127 0.21 -14.68 2.65
CA ARG A 127 0.68 -13.68 1.67
C ARG A 127 1.37 -12.53 2.41
N GLY A 128 0.74 -12.03 3.48
CA GLY A 128 1.34 -11.01 4.34
C GLY A 128 2.69 -11.44 4.95
N ASP A 129 2.81 -12.68 5.42
CA ASP A 129 4.07 -13.17 6.00
C ASP A 129 5.20 -13.34 4.98
N ARG A 130 4.87 -13.66 3.72
CA ARG A 130 5.87 -13.73 2.65
C ARG A 130 6.42 -12.36 2.30
N ASP A 131 5.56 -11.35 2.19
CA ASP A 131 5.98 -9.96 1.95
C ASP A 131 6.75 -9.37 3.15
N ARG A 132 6.44 -9.83 4.37
CA ARG A 132 7.18 -9.49 5.60
C ARG A 132 8.56 -10.14 5.68
N GLY A 133 8.69 -11.42 5.30
CA GLY A 133 9.97 -12.13 5.29
C GLY A 133 10.99 -11.57 4.30
N THR A 134 10.54 -10.95 3.21
CA THR A 134 11.40 -10.26 2.24
C THR A 134 11.79 -8.85 2.65
N THR A 135 11.17 -8.29 3.69
CA THR A 135 11.48 -6.97 4.26
C THR A 135 12.38 -7.09 5.50
N ASN A 136 13.06 -8.22 5.68
CA ASN A 136 14.31 -8.28 6.45
C ASN A 136 15.45 -8.10 5.43
N TYR A 137 15.81 -6.85 5.14
CA TYR A 137 17.03 -6.54 4.40
C TYR A 137 18.15 -6.26 5.39
N ARG A 138 19.25 -6.96 5.11
CA ARG A 138 20.60 -6.89 5.70
C ARG A 138 21.13 -5.47 5.85
#